data_AF-A0A974SA33-F1
#
_entry.id   AF-A0A974SA33-F1
#
_cell.length_a   1.000
_cell.length_b   1.000
_cell.length_c   1.000
_cell.angle_alpha   90.00
_cell.angle_beta   90.00
_cell.angle_gamma   90.00
#
_symmetry.space_group_name_H-M   'P 1'
#
loop_
_entity.id
_entity.type
_entity.pdbx_description
1 polymer ?
#
loop_
_entity_poly.entity_id
_entity_poly.type
_entity_poly.pdbx_seq_one_letter_code
_entity_poly.pdbx_strand_id
1 'polypeptide(L)'
;MLETPDRPQSGGLGGGVRRYGEQDLRRLRFIRSAQAAGFTLEQIEELMALDAGEDRARARELATERIGALDAKIAELTAARAGLQRLAKACGANAAGPCPILAAFEADPERHPRDKPEDDDPKNEVRPSSSGWRAARARAGG
;
A
#
# COMPACT_ATOMS: atom_id res chain seq x y z
N MET A 1 6.86 -8.68 25.68
CA MET A 1 8.34 -8.70 25.96
C MET A 1 8.77 -10.13 26.31
N LEU A 2 9.47 -10.83 25.40
CA LEU A 2 9.90 -12.22 25.60
C LEU A 2 11.05 -12.30 26.62
N GLU A 3 10.84 -12.97 27.74
CA GLU A 3 11.93 -13.41 28.60
C GLU A 3 12.86 -14.31 27.80
N THR A 4 14.15 -13.97 27.78
CA THR A 4 15.14 -14.75 27.05
C THR A 4 15.53 -15.94 27.92
N PRO A 5 15.44 -17.20 27.43
CA PRO A 5 15.84 -18.36 28.21
C PRO A 5 17.32 -18.26 28.59
N ASP A 6 17.62 -18.76 29.79
CA ASP A 6 18.91 -18.60 30.45
C ASP A 6 20.06 -19.15 29.60
N ARG A 7 21.14 -18.38 29.48
CA ARG A 7 22.33 -18.78 28.73
C ARG A 7 23.27 -19.47 29.73
N PRO A 8 23.53 -20.78 29.62
CA PRO A 8 24.44 -21.45 30.55
C PRO A 8 25.83 -20.81 30.45
N GLN A 9 26.26 -20.18 31.55
CA GLN A 9 27.56 -19.52 31.69
C GLN A 9 28.63 -20.59 31.96
N SER A 10 29.05 -21.33 30.93
CA SER A 10 30.25 -22.16 31.03
C SER A 10 31.04 -22.01 29.73
N GLY A 11 32.18 -21.34 29.85
CA GLY A 11 32.95 -20.77 28.75
C GLY A 11 33.58 -21.76 27.77
N GLY A 12 33.89 -21.21 26.59
CA GLY A 12 34.59 -21.84 25.49
C GLY A 12 34.17 -21.17 24.17
N LEU A 13 35.12 -20.98 23.24
CA LEU A 13 35.00 -20.28 21.95
C LEU A 13 33.99 -20.92 20.95
N GLY A 14 32.72 -21.01 21.33
CA GLY A 14 31.63 -21.50 20.49
C GLY A 14 30.33 -20.84 20.92
N GLY A 15 29.70 -20.09 20.00
CA GLY A 15 28.52 -19.28 20.28
C GLY A 15 27.46 -20.02 21.10
N GLY A 16 27.12 -19.45 22.26
CA GLY A 16 26.17 -20.05 23.21
C GLY A 16 24.81 -20.27 22.57
N VAL A 17 24.51 -21.53 22.27
CA VAL A 17 23.21 -21.99 21.75
C VAL A 17 22.14 -21.74 22.80
N ARG A 18 21.06 -21.06 22.41
CA ARG A 18 19.86 -20.89 23.26
C ARG A 18 19.25 -22.29 23.49
N ARG A 19 19.20 -22.74 24.74
CA ARG A 19 18.51 -23.97 25.12
C ARG A 19 17.06 -23.63 25.42
N TYR A 20 16.15 -24.24 24.68
CA TYR A 20 14.71 -24.09 24.88
C TYR A 20 14.18 -25.31 25.64
N GLY A 21 13.48 -25.07 26.73
CA GLY A 21 12.77 -26.11 27.46
C GLY A 21 11.46 -26.50 26.77
N GLU A 22 10.81 -27.55 27.29
CA GLU A 22 9.49 -27.99 26.81
C GLU A 22 8.41 -26.89 26.88
N GLN A 23 8.50 -26.02 27.88
CA GLN A 23 7.60 -24.87 28.03
C GLN A 23 7.82 -23.83 26.92
N ASP A 24 9.07 -23.56 26.56
CA ASP A 24 9.40 -22.66 25.45
C ASP A 24 8.90 -23.21 24.11
N LEU A 25 9.03 -24.53 23.90
CA LEU A 25 8.50 -25.19 22.70
C LEU A 25 6.97 -25.11 22.63
N ARG A 26 6.26 -25.29 23.75
CA ARG A 26 4.81 -25.09 23.81
C ARG A 26 4.42 -23.65 23.45
N ARG A 27 5.12 -22.66 24.02
CA ARG A 27 4.92 -21.24 23.70
C ARG A 27 5.17 -20.92 22.23
N LEU A 28 6.27 -21.41 21.66
CA LEU A 28 6.59 -21.20 20.25
C LEU A 28 5.55 -21.84 19.32
N ARG A 29 5.07 -23.04 19.65
CA ARG A 29 3.97 -23.69 18.91
C ARG A 29 2.68 -22.86 18.97
N PHE A 30 2.35 -22.32 20.15
CA PHE A 30 1.18 -21.45 20.31
C PHE A 30 1.28 -20.21 19.42
N ILE A 31 2.41 -19.48 19.48
CA ILE A 31 2.65 -18.28 18.67
C ILE A 31 2.53 -18.61 17.17
N ARG A 32 3.19 -19.68 16.71
CA ARG A 32 3.14 -20.09 15.31
C ARG A 32 1.73 -20.40 14.83
N SER A 33 0.95 -21.11 15.64
CA SER A 33 -0.45 -21.44 15.31
C SER A 33 -1.32 -20.18 15.26
N ALA A 34 -1.15 -19.26 16.20
CA ALA A 34 -1.92 -18.01 16.23
C ALA A 34 -1.55 -17.08 15.07
N GLN A 35 -0.26 -17.02 14.69
CA GLN A 35 0.19 -16.30 13.48
C GLN A 35 -0.42 -16.91 12.22
N ALA A 36 -0.49 -18.24 12.12
CA ALA A 36 -1.11 -18.91 10.98
C ALA A 36 -2.64 -18.66 10.90
N ALA A 37 -3.30 -18.51 12.05
CA ALA A 37 -4.70 -18.06 12.13
C ALA A 37 -4.88 -16.57 11.82
N GLY A 38 -3.77 -15.84 11.66
CA GLY A 38 -3.75 -14.46 11.24
C GLY A 38 -3.65 -13.44 12.37
N PHE A 39 -3.63 -13.81 13.65
CA PHE A 39 -3.53 -12.84 14.75
C PHE A 39 -2.27 -11.95 14.64
N THR A 40 -2.39 -10.69 15.07
CA THR A 40 -1.22 -9.80 15.17
C THR A 40 -0.35 -10.19 16.35
N LEU A 41 0.90 -9.72 16.38
CA LEU A 41 1.79 -9.99 17.52
C LEU A 41 1.22 -9.43 18.83
N GLU A 42 0.57 -8.24 18.80
CA GLU A 42 -0.06 -7.69 20.01
C GLU A 42 -1.21 -8.59 20.51
N GLN A 43 -2.08 -9.05 19.60
CA GLN A 43 -3.18 -9.95 19.96
C GLN A 43 -2.68 -11.30 20.48
N ILE A 44 -1.55 -11.79 19.96
CA ILE A 44 -0.93 -13.03 20.43
C ILE A 44 -0.36 -12.84 21.84
N GLU A 45 0.33 -11.72 22.11
CA GLU A 45 0.79 -11.40 23.46
C GLU A 45 -0.38 -11.34 24.45
N GLU A 46 -1.51 -10.76 24.03
CA GLU A 46 -2.71 -10.70 24.86
C GLU A 46 -3.33 -12.09 25.08
N LEU A 47 -3.53 -12.89 24.03
CA LEU A 47 -4.03 -14.26 24.13
C LEU A 47 -3.17 -15.14 25.04
N MET A 48 -1.85 -14.90 25.07
CA MET A 48 -0.92 -15.59 25.95
C MET A 48 -1.05 -15.21 27.43
N ALA A 49 -1.61 -14.03 27.72
CA ALA A 49 -1.84 -13.54 29.08
C ALA A 49 -3.21 -13.98 29.65
N LEU A 50 -4.13 -14.44 28.79
CA LEU A 50 -5.47 -14.87 29.19
C LEU A 50 -5.47 -16.25 29.85
N ASP A 51 -6.32 -16.41 30.87
CA ASP A 51 -6.65 -17.72 31.44
C ASP A 51 -7.81 -18.38 30.68
N ALA A 52 -7.64 -19.65 30.28
CA ALA A 52 -8.62 -20.37 29.47
C ALA A 52 -9.95 -20.69 30.21
N GLY A 53 -9.93 -20.67 31.54
CA GLY A 53 -11.10 -20.87 32.40
C GLY A 53 -11.91 -19.59 32.60
N GLU A 54 -11.23 -18.46 32.79
CA GLU A 54 -11.84 -17.21 33.25
C GLU A 54 -12.03 -16.18 32.13
N ASP A 55 -11.12 -16.11 31.16
CA ASP A 55 -11.05 -15.01 30.18
C ASP A 55 -11.66 -15.35 28.81
N ARG A 56 -12.58 -16.32 28.77
CA ARG A 56 -13.21 -16.78 27.52
C ARG A 56 -13.92 -15.68 26.75
N ALA A 57 -14.51 -14.72 27.46
CA ALA A 57 -15.18 -13.57 26.85
C ALA A 57 -14.17 -12.73 26.06
N ARG A 58 -13.01 -12.42 26.66
CA ARG A 58 -11.97 -11.62 26.02
C ARG A 58 -11.32 -12.34 24.85
N ALA A 59 -11.05 -13.64 24.99
CA ALA A 59 -10.54 -14.46 23.88
C ALA A 59 -11.48 -14.45 22.67
N ARG A 60 -12.80 -14.50 22.91
CA ARG A 60 -13.83 -14.43 21.86
C ARG A 60 -13.90 -13.06 21.19
N GLU A 61 -13.75 -11.99 21.95
CA GLU A 61 -13.68 -10.62 21.41
C GLU A 61 -12.49 -10.48 20.46
N LEU A 62 -11.28 -10.86 20.89
CA LEU A 62 -10.07 -10.82 20.05
C LEU A 62 -10.24 -11.61 18.75
N ALA A 63 -10.85 -12.80 18.83
CA ALA A 63 -11.13 -13.62 17.66
C ALA A 63 -12.11 -12.92 16.71
N THR A 64 -13.17 -12.30 17.23
CA THR A 64 -14.21 -11.62 16.43
C THR A 64 -13.67 -10.35 15.77
N GLU A 65 -12.89 -9.55 16.49
CA GLU A 65 -12.15 -8.41 15.93
C GLU A 65 -11.24 -8.86 14.79
N ARG A 66 -10.53 -9.99 14.99
CA ARG A 66 -9.62 -10.48 13.97
C ARG A 66 -10.35 -11.01 12.74
N ILE A 67 -11.47 -11.70 12.92
CA ILE A 67 -12.34 -12.12 11.82
C ILE A 67 -12.78 -10.92 10.99
N GLY A 68 -13.28 -9.85 11.62
CA GLY A 68 -13.70 -8.64 10.90
C GLY A 68 -12.59 -8.00 10.07
N ALA A 69 -11.37 -7.95 10.62
CA ALA A 69 -10.20 -7.44 9.89
C ALA A 69 -9.80 -8.34 8.71
N LEU A 70 -9.90 -9.67 8.85
CA LEU A 70 -9.65 -10.61 7.77
C LEU A 70 -10.71 -10.51 6.67
N ASP A 71 -11.98 -10.39 7.03
CA ASP A 71 -13.08 -10.25 6.07
C ASP A 71 -12.93 -8.97 5.23
N ALA A 72 -12.56 -7.85 5.87
CA ALA A 72 -12.25 -6.61 5.17
C ALA A 72 -11.10 -6.80 4.16
N LYS A 73 -10.03 -7.51 4.56
CA LYS A 73 -8.90 -7.76 3.66
C LYS A 73 -9.27 -8.71 2.52
N ILE A 74 -10.08 -9.73 2.78
CA ILE A 74 -10.59 -10.64 1.77
C ILE A 74 -11.43 -9.89 0.74
N ALA A 75 -12.29 -8.95 1.18
CA ALA A 75 -13.09 -8.13 0.27
C ALA A 75 -12.21 -7.28 -0.65
N GLU A 76 -11.20 -6.60 -0.10
CA GLU A 76 -10.22 -5.81 -0.87
C GLU A 76 -9.47 -6.67 -1.91
N LEU A 77 -8.92 -7.82 -1.47
CA LEU A 77 -8.18 -8.73 -2.34
C LEU A 77 -9.09 -9.36 -3.42
N THR A 78 -10.34 -9.64 -3.09
CA THR A 78 -11.33 -10.16 -4.05
C THR A 78 -11.65 -9.13 -5.12
N ALA A 79 -11.80 -7.86 -4.75
CA ALA A 79 -12.00 -6.76 -5.70
C ALA A 79 -10.79 -6.58 -6.63
N ALA A 80 -9.57 -6.56 -6.06
CA ALA A 80 -8.33 -6.49 -6.83
C ALA A 80 -8.19 -7.67 -7.81
N ARG A 81 -8.48 -8.90 -7.34
CA ARG A 81 -8.49 -10.10 -8.17
C ARG A 81 -9.48 -9.99 -9.33
N ALA A 82 -10.69 -9.52 -9.07
CA ALA A 82 -11.69 -9.32 -10.12
C ALA A 82 -11.23 -8.29 -11.17
N GLY A 83 -10.56 -7.22 -10.73
CA GLY A 83 -9.90 -6.25 -11.62
C GLY A 83 -8.87 -6.91 -12.55
N LEU A 84 -7.91 -7.63 -11.97
CA LEU A 84 -6.87 -8.35 -12.71
C LEU A 84 -7.47 -9.40 -13.67
N GLN A 85 -8.52 -10.11 -13.26
CA GLN A 85 -9.20 -11.08 -14.12
C GLN A 85 -9.83 -10.43 -15.35
N ARG A 86 -10.41 -9.22 -15.22
CA ARG A 86 -10.95 -8.47 -16.37
C ARG A 86 -9.85 -8.07 -17.33
N LEU A 87 -8.74 -7.54 -16.82
CA LEU A 87 -7.59 -7.14 -17.64
C LEU A 87 -6.97 -8.34 -18.37
N ALA A 88 -6.80 -9.47 -17.68
CA ALA A 88 -6.28 -10.69 -18.26
C ALA A 88 -7.18 -11.23 -19.39
N LYS A 89 -8.51 -11.23 -19.20
CA LYS A 89 -9.47 -11.62 -20.24
C LYS A 89 -9.41 -10.70 -21.45
N ALA A 90 -9.38 -9.38 -21.23
CA ALA A 90 -9.29 -8.39 -22.31
C ALA A 90 -8.01 -8.55 -23.12
N CYS A 91 -6.88 -8.79 -22.45
CA CYS A 91 -5.60 -9.04 -23.11
C CYS A 91 -5.62 -10.33 -23.93
N GLY A 92 -6.22 -11.42 -23.41
CA GLY A 92 -6.31 -12.69 -24.14
C GLY A 92 -7.26 -12.64 -25.34
N ALA A 93 -8.29 -11.77 -25.29
CA ALA A 93 -9.27 -11.62 -26.37
C ALA A 93 -8.80 -10.70 -27.50
N ASN A 94 -7.77 -9.88 -27.27
CA ASN A 94 -7.28 -8.92 -28.25
C ASN A 94 -5.79 -9.15 -28.56
N ALA A 95 -5.51 -9.77 -29.71
CA ALA A 95 -4.14 -10.04 -30.15
C ALA A 95 -3.47 -8.86 -30.87
N ALA A 96 -4.21 -7.76 -31.11
CA ALA A 96 -3.72 -6.59 -31.82
C ALA A 96 -3.89 -5.31 -30.99
N GLY A 97 -2.88 -4.44 -31.03
CA GLY A 97 -2.87 -3.16 -30.31
C GLY A 97 -2.14 -3.22 -28.96
N PRO A 98 -2.19 -2.12 -28.17
CA PRO A 98 -1.51 -2.04 -26.88
C PRO A 98 -2.13 -3.02 -25.88
N CYS A 99 -1.29 -3.64 -25.05
CA CYS A 99 -1.71 -4.58 -24.03
C CYS A 99 -2.65 -3.91 -23.02
N PRO A 100 -3.91 -4.36 -22.84
CA PRO A 100 -4.85 -3.77 -21.90
C PRO A 100 -4.36 -3.76 -20.45
N ILE A 101 -3.51 -4.72 -20.07
CA ILE A 101 -2.93 -4.78 -18.72
C ILE A 101 -1.97 -3.60 -18.51
N LEU A 102 -1.02 -3.39 -19.42
CA LEU A 102 -0.05 -2.31 -19.32
C LEU A 102 -0.72 -0.94 -19.42
N ALA A 103 -1.65 -0.79 -20.38
CA ALA A 103 -2.39 0.45 -20.58
C ALA A 103 -3.20 0.88 -19.33
N ALA A 104 -3.71 -0.07 -18.54
CA ALA A 104 -4.46 0.23 -17.32
C ALA A 104 -3.60 0.82 -16.18
N PHE A 105 -2.28 0.64 -16.23
CA PHE A 105 -1.34 1.18 -15.24
C PHE A 105 -0.50 2.35 -15.78
N GLU A 106 -0.41 2.51 -17.10
CA GLU A 106 0.19 3.69 -17.76
C GLU A 106 -0.78 4.88 -17.86
N ALA A 107 -2.09 4.60 -17.81
CA ALA A 107 -3.11 5.63 -17.62
C ALA A 107 -3.04 6.14 -16.18
N ASP A 108 -2.06 7.01 -15.94
CA ASP A 108 -1.87 7.74 -14.70
C ASP A 108 -3.21 8.35 -14.24
N PRO A 109 -3.70 8.10 -13.01
CA PRO A 109 -4.90 8.77 -12.50
C PRO A 109 -4.73 10.30 -12.42
N GLU A 110 -3.50 10.82 -12.55
CA GLU A 110 -3.16 12.24 -12.57
C GLU A 110 -2.88 12.81 -13.98
N ARG A 111 -3.47 12.28 -15.06
CA ARG A 111 -3.50 13.01 -16.34
C ARG A 111 -4.28 14.32 -16.20
N HIS A 112 -3.56 15.36 -15.83
CA HIS A 112 -4.02 16.74 -15.80
C HIS A 112 -4.40 17.18 -17.23
N PRO A 113 -5.53 17.88 -17.46
CA PRO A 113 -6.08 18.15 -18.80
C PRO A 113 -5.28 19.12 -19.70
N ARG A 114 -3.95 19.24 -19.55
CA ARG A 114 -3.14 20.28 -20.21
C ARG A 114 -2.26 19.83 -21.37
N ASP A 115 -2.20 18.55 -21.71
CA ASP A 115 -1.54 18.11 -22.95
C ASP A 115 -2.48 18.35 -24.13
N LYS A 116 -2.63 19.61 -24.53
CA LYS A 116 -3.15 19.94 -25.86
C LYS A 116 -2.06 19.59 -26.88
N PRO A 117 -2.40 18.97 -28.02
CA PRO A 117 -1.49 18.98 -29.16
C PRO A 117 -1.34 20.43 -29.63
N GLU A 118 -0.13 20.97 -29.60
CA GLU A 118 0.21 22.23 -30.27
C GLU A 118 0.21 21.95 -31.79
N ASP A 119 -0.97 22.09 -32.39
CA ASP A 119 -1.10 22.31 -33.84
C ASP A 119 -0.75 23.78 -34.15
N ASP A 120 0.26 23.96 -34.99
CA ASP A 120 0.57 25.11 -35.87
C ASP A 120 0.08 26.52 -35.45
N ASP A 121 0.95 27.30 -34.80
CA ASP A 121 0.74 28.75 -34.61
C ASP A 121 1.70 29.57 -35.52
N PRO A 122 1.25 30.15 -36.65
CA PRO A 122 2.07 30.90 -37.58
C PRO A 122 2.26 32.37 -37.12
N LYS A 123 2.65 32.58 -35.85
CA LYS A 123 2.80 33.92 -35.27
C LYS A 123 4.17 34.14 -34.63
N ASN A 124 5.22 33.98 -35.42
CA ASN A 124 6.49 34.66 -35.18
C ASN A 124 6.67 35.79 -36.20
N GLU A 125 5.82 36.82 -36.11
CA GLU A 125 6.12 38.12 -36.73
C GLU A 125 6.92 38.96 -35.72
N VAL A 126 8.21 39.09 -36.00
CA VAL A 126 9.12 40.01 -35.34
C VAL A 126 8.63 41.44 -35.56
N ARG A 127 8.23 42.14 -34.49
CA ARG A 127 7.87 43.56 -34.52
C ARG A 127 9.12 44.44 -34.43
N PRO A 128 9.32 45.44 -35.31
CA PRO A 128 10.37 46.43 -35.10
C PRO A 128 9.97 47.50 -34.08
N SER A 129 11.02 48.01 -33.43
CA SER A 129 11.05 48.94 -32.30
C SER A 129 10.16 50.17 -32.42
N SER A 130 9.49 50.51 -31.31
CA SER A 130 8.64 51.68 -31.12
C SER A 130 9.44 52.98 -30.97
N SER A 131 9.25 53.93 -31.89
CA SER A 131 9.45 55.35 -31.63
C SER A 131 8.30 56.16 -32.25
N GLY A 132 7.64 56.99 -31.43
CA GLY A 132 6.39 57.69 -31.73
C GLY A 132 5.21 56.77 -31.43
N TRP A 133 4.16 57.13 -30.69
CA TRP A 133 3.36 58.33 -30.80
C TRP A 133 2.73 58.66 -29.44
N ARG A 134 2.89 59.90 -28.97
CA ARG A 134 2.01 60.47 -27.94
C ARG A 134 0.74 61.01 -28.61
N ALA A 135 -0.32 60.94 -27.83
CA ALA A 135 -1.72 61.13 -28.14
C ALA A 135 -2.11 62.43 -28.88
N ALA A 136 -3.10 62.24 -29.77
CA ALA A 136 -4.27 63.06 -30.04
C ALA A 136 -4.48 64.37 -29.23
N ARG A 137 -4.85 65.47 -29.91
CA ARG A 137 -6.23 66.02 -29.97
C ARG A 137 -6.29 67.44 -30.58
N ALA A 138 -7.30 67.62 -31.44
CA ALA A 138 -8.25 68.76 -31.56
C ALA A 138 -7.79 70.22 -31.86
N ARG A 139 -8.22 70.69 -33.04
CA ARG A 139 -8.89 71.97 -33.45
C ARG A 139 -8.65 73.30 -32.68
N ALA A 140 -8.20 74.32 -33.43
CA ALA A 140 -8.61 75.74 -33.51
C ALA A 140 -7.60 76.41 -34.47
N GLY A 141 -7.84 77.36 -35.39
CA GLY A 141 -8.91 78.30 -35.73
C GLY A 141 -8.20 79.50 -36.41
N GLY A 142 -8.81 80.16 -37.39
CA GLY A 142 -8.36 81.46 -37.95
C GLY A 142 -7.78 81.40 -39.34
#